data_AF-A0A1Q7CVQ5-F1
#
_entry.id   AF-A0A1Q7CVQ5-F1
#
_cell.length_a   1.000
_cell.length_b   1.000
_cell.length_c   1.000
_cell.angle_alpha   90.00
_cell.angle_beta   90.00
_cell.angle_gamma   90.00
#
_symmetry.space_group_name_H-M   'P 1'
#
loop_
_entity.id
_entity.type
_entity.pdbx_description
1 polymer ?
#
loop_
_entity_poly.entity_id
_entity_poly.type
_entity_poly.pdbx_seq_one_letter_code
_entity_poly.pdbx_strand_id
1 'polypeptide(L)'
;MFDKLRNAFSSAVKSFGEKELKEKDIDEVLFELEVALLESDVAIEVIDMLKGDLKKQLVGVTVEKDKIADIVKQNLRQSISSMFDSAGKIDVLFNIQKKKETGEPYIISFMGINGTGKTTTIAKFANLLRENKFSAVIAAADTYRAGAIEQISEHAKRLNIKIIAQNYGSDPAAVARDAVLYAKSHKLDCVLIDTAGRMQTSKNLMDQISKINKVVNPDLKLFVGDALAGNDTVSQAREFYNYTKFDGAILTKSDADARGGAAISIVKVTSSPILYLGVGQEYKDLKPFDKDLFLEMLFGSQEITPDMIVHHKEKPQEKIEQKETREEKVVEDKSAEKISETKQVKPSIVAEAKVVQKEVQPEPKQIPEQQGDPFAGIATNDIEKYSDLFDVTPPENDNEARKLADKIRKWISDGRPKPKETTKELEEKEEMTVSEDERPKKKHSLFGWGKK
;
A
#
# COMPACT_ATOMS: atom_id res chain seq x y z
N MET A 1 16.72 13.08 8.19
CA MET A 1 15.40 12.58 7.73
C MET A 1 14.96 13.50 6.60
N PHE A 2 14.58 12.96 5.45
CA PHE A 2 14.10 13.70 4.26
C PHE A 2 15.09 14.66 3.60
N ASP A 3 16.39 14.51 3.86
CA ASP A 3 17.42 15.42 3.38
C ASP A 3 17.50 15.50 1.85
N LYS A 4 17.32 14.37 1.13
CA LYS A 4 17.34 14.37 -0.34
C LYS A 4 16.15 15.11 -0.92
N LEU A 5 14.94 14.85 -0.43
CA LEU A 5 13.73 15.53 -0.91
C LEU A 5 13.76 17.04 -0.60
N ARG A 6 14.25 17.42 0.58
CA ARG A 6 14.50 18.84 0.91
C ARG A 6 15.49 19.47 -0.07
N ASN A 7 16.61 18.79 -0.35
CA ASN A 7 17.62 19.29 -1.28
C ASN A 7 17.07 19.39 -2.71
N ALA A 8 16.24 18.44 -3.16
CA ALA A 8 15.59 18.48 -4.47
C ALA A 8 14.73 19.74 -4.61
N PHE A 9 13.88 20.04 -3.62
CA PHE A 9 13.06 21.25 -3.62
C PHE A 9 13.90 22.53 -3.51
N SER A 10 14.92 22.55 -2.64
CA SER A 10 15.79 23.72 -2.48
C SER A 10 16.58 24.02 -3.75
N SER A 11 17.09 23.01 -4.43
CA SER A 11 17.82 23.17 -5.69
C SER A 11 16.91 23.70 -6.79
N ALA A 12 15.68 23.17 -6.91
CA ALA A 12 14.72 23.68 -7.88
C ALA A 12 14.36 25.15 -7.62
N VAL A 13 14.06 25.51 -6.37
CA VAL A 13 13.78 26.91 -5.97
C VAL A 13 14.94 27.84 -6.36
N LYS A 14 16.19 27.41 -6.15
CA LYS A 14 17.38 28.17 -6.53
C LYS A 14 17.53 28.30 -8.05
N SER A 15 17.40 27.20 -8.79
CA SER A 15 17.52 27.19 -10.25
C SER A 15 16.51 28.12 -10.92
N PHE A 16 15.27 28.17 -10.41
CA PHE A 16 14.25 29.10 -10.90
C PHE A 16 14.53 30.58 -10.59
N GLY A 17 15.23 30.89 -9.49
CA GLY A 17 15.60 32.27 -9.15
C GLY A 17 16.76 32.83 -9.99
N GLU A 18 17.63 31.96 -10.52
CA GLU A 18 18.82 32.37 -11.28
C GLU A 18 18.58 32.46 -12.81
N LYS A 19 17.70 31.62 -13.36
CA LYS A 19 17.42 31.57 -14.82
C LYS A 19 16.35 32.58 -15.27
N GLU A 20 16.35 32.95 -16.56
CA GLU A 20 15.27 33.76 -17.14
C GLU A 20 14.01 32.90 -17.35
N LEU A 21 12.82 33.48 -17.17
CA LEU A 21 11.54 32.80 -17.37
C LEU A 21 11.15 32.68 -18.86
N LYS A 22 12.05 32.17 -19.70
CA LYS A 22 11.68 31.71 -21.05
C LYS A 22 11.20 30.27 -20.96
N GLU A 23 10.26 29.90 -21.83
CA GLU A 23 9.64 28.56 -21.82
C GLU A 23 10.68 27.42 -21.86
N LYS A 24 11.72 27.56 -22.67
CA LYS A 24 12.82 26.59 -22.76
C LYS A 24 13.63 26.46 -21.47
N ASP A 25 13.88 27.58 -20.79
CA ASP A 25 14.65 27.60 -19.54
C ASP A 25 13.81 27.00 -18.39
N ILE A 26 12.50 27.22 -18.39
CA ILE A 26 11.55 26.58 -17.46
C ILE A 26 11.56 25.07 -17.65
N ASP A 27 11.47 24.57 -18.89
CA ASP A 27 11.45 23.13 -19.15
C ASP A 27 12.75 22.43 -18.71
N GLU A 28 13.92 23.09 -18.83
CA GLU A 28 15.19 22.58 -18.33
C GLU A 28 15.19 22.44 -16.80
N VAL A 29 14.74 23.47 -16.07
CA VAL A 29 14.67 23.41 -14.59
C VAL A 29 13.64 22.38 -14.12
N LEU A 30 12.51 22.25 -14.82
CA LEU A 30 11.51 21.21 -14.51
C LEU A 30 12.05 19.79 -14.73
N PHE A 31 12.95 19.59 -15.70
CA PHE A 31 13.63 18.32 -15.90
C PHE A 31 14.67 18.04 -14.80
N GLU A 32 15.45 19.05 -14.39
CA GLU A 32 16.36 18.93 -13.24
C GLU A 32 15.59 18.56 -11.94
N LEU A 33 14.44 19.20 -11.71
CA LEU A 33 13.55 18.87 -10.59
C LEU A 33 13.04 17.42 -10.67
N GLU A 34 12.62 16.96 -11.85
CA GLU A 34 12.17 15.58 -12.06
C GLU A 34 13.24 14.57 -11.65
N VAL A 35 14.47 14.75 -12.14
CA VAL A 35 15.59 13.87 -11.80
C VAL A 35 15.83 13.84 -10.29
N ALA A 36 15.87 15.02 -9.64
CA ALA A 36 16.10 15.11 -8.20
C ALA A 36 14.98 14.47 -7.36
N LEU A 37 13.72 14.56 -7.82
CA LEU A 37 12.59 13.91 -7.17
C LEU A 37 12.59 12.39 -7.37
N LEU A 38 12.96 11.90 -8.56
CA LEU A 38 13.15 10.46 -8.80
C LEU A 38 14.22 9.86 -7.88
N GLU A 39 15.35 10.56 -7.70
CA GLU A 39 16.43 10.15 -6.78
C GLU A 39 16.01 10.16 -5.29
N SER A 40 14.90 10.84 -4.99
CA SER A 40 14.29 10.92 -3.66
C SER A 40 13.14 9.93 -3.46
N ASP A 41 12.97 8.96 -4.37
CA ASP A 41 11.88 7.97 -4.41
C ASP A 41 10.48 8.60 -4.39
N VAL A 42 10.33 9.68 -5.15
CA VAL A 42 9.02 10.27 -5.42
C VAL A 42 8.40 9.57 -6.64
N ALA A 43 7.15 9.13 -6.51
CA ALA A 43 6.43 8.50 -7.59
C ALA A 43 6.23 9.47 -8.76
N ILE A 44 6.30 8.95 -9.99
CA ILE A 44 6.19 9.73 -11.23
C ILE A 44 4.90 10.56 -11.25
N GLU A 45 3.78 10.02 -10.76
CA GLU A 45 2.50 10.74 -10.75
C GLU A 45 2.49 11.95 -9.80
N VAL A 46 3.34 11.95 -8.77
CA VAL A 46 3.57 13.13 -7.91
C VAL A 46 4.44 14.13 -8.66
N ILE A 47 5.50 13.67 -9.33
CA ILE A 47 6.41 14.53 -10.09
C ILE A 47 5.65 15.26 -11.21
N ASP A 48 4.87 14.53 -12.00
CA ASP A 48 4.06 15.08 -13.09
C ASP A 48 3.04 16.10 -12.59
N MET A 49 2.42 15.84 -11.44
CA MET A 49 1.53 16.79 -10.78
C MET A 49 2.26 18.08 -10.43
N LEU A 50 3.40 17.98 -9.72
CA LEU A 50 4.17 19.15 -9.28
C LEU A 50 4.70 19.96 -10.46
N LYS A 51 5.22 19.30 -11.50
CA LYS A 51 5.69 19.97 -12.73
C LYS A 51 4.54 20.66 -13.45
N GLY A 52 3.39 20.00 -13.55
CA GLY A 52 2.19 20.56 -14.19
C GLY A 52 1.68 21.80 -13.46
N ASP A 53 1.65 21.76 -12.13
CA ASP A 53 1.24 22.90 -11.29
C ASP A 53 2.21 24.07 -11.42
N LEU A 54 3.52 23.81 -11.36
CA LEU A 54 4.55 24.83 -11.55
C LEU A 54 4.50 25.45 -12.96
N LYS A 55 4.40 24.64 -14.02
CA LYS A 55 4.37 25.15 -15.40
C LYS A 55 3.17 26.07 -15.62
N LYS A 56 1.99 25.73 -15.09
CA LYS A 56 0.80 26.58 -15.18
C LYS A 56 0.96 27.92 -14.46
N GLN A 57 1.71 27.95 -13.37
CA GLN A 57 1.90 29.13 -12.53
C GLN A 57 3.03 30.04 -13.01
N LEU A 58 4.03 29.49 -13.69
CA LEU A 58 5.19 30.26 -14.14
C LEU A 58 5.08 30.75 -15.59
N VAL A 59 4.35 30.03 -16.45
CA VAL A 59 4.21 30.42 -17.86
C VAL A 59 3.40 31.72 -17.97
N GLY A 60 4.01 32.74 -18.60
CA GLY A 60 3.37 34.04 -18.86
C GLY A 60 3.41 35.02 -17.70
N VAL A 61 4.03 34.66 -16.57
CA VAL A 61 4.18 35.57 -15.42
C VAL A 61 5.46 36.39 -15.56
N THR A 62 5.34 37.72 -15.52
CA THR A 62 6.48 38.64 -15.44
C THR A 62 6.67 39.04 -13.99
N VAL A 63 7.54 38.34 -13.26
CA VAL A 63 7.92 38.66 -11.88
C VAL A 63 9.37 39.14 -11.85
N GLU A 64 9.69 39.99 -10.88
CA GLU A 64 11.08 40.29 -10.53
C GLU A 64 11.81 38.99 -10.14
N LYS A 65 13.07 38.84 -10.58
CA LYS A 65 13.82 37.57 -10.43
C LYS A 65 13.97 37.12 -8.98
N ASP A 66 14.07 38.06 -8.07
CA ASP A 66 14.15 37.87 -6.63
C ASP A 66 12.89 37.27 -6.00
N LYS A 67 11.72 37.45 -6.62
CA LYS A 67 10.43 36.91 -6.13
C LYS A 67 10.08 35.54 -6.68
N ILE A 68 10.74 35.09 -7.75
CA ILE A 68 10.42 33.81 -8.41
C ILE A 68 10.68 32.64 -7.45
N ALA A 69 11.81 32.67 -6.73
CA ALA A 69 12.17 31.62 -5.78
C ALA A 69 11.07 31.41 -4.71
N ASP A 70 10.55 32.51 -4.15
CA ASP A 70 9.46 32.46 -3.17
C ASP A 70 8.16 31.92 -3.77
N ILE A 71 7.81 32.33 -4.98
CA ILE A 71 6.62 31.83 -5.70
C ILE A 71 6.72 30.32 -5.93
N VAL A 72 7.86 29.83 -6.43
CA VAL A 72 8.08 28.39 -6.67
C VAL A 72 8.00 27.60 -5.38
N LYS A 73 8.66 28.09 -4.32
CA LYS A 73 8.64 27.47 -3.00
C LYS A 73 7.22 27.38 -2.44
N GLN A 74 6.47 28.48 -2.49
CA GLN A 74 5.08 28.54 -2.05
C GLN A 74 4.19 27.62 -2.87
N ASN A 75 4.36 27.58 -4.19
CA ASN A 75 3.58 26.72 -5.05
C ASN A 75 3.81 25.23 -4.75
N LEU A 76 5.07 24.80 -4.69
CA LEU A 76 5.41 23.42 -4.31
C LEU A 76 4.84 23.04 -2.94
N ARG A 77 5.02 23.91 -1.94
CA ARG A 77 4.45 23.71 -0.60
C ARG A 77 2.93 23.58 -0.64
N GLN A 78 2.26 24.46 -1.39
CA GLN A 78 0.80 24.48 -1.51
C GLN A 78 0.27 23.24 -2.24
N SER A 79 0.91 22.79 -3.31
CA SER A 79 0.53 21.57 -4.03
C SER A 79 0.63 20.34 -3.11
N ILE A 80 1.73 20.21 -2.37
CA ILE A 80 1.90 19.10 -1.41
C ILE A 80 0.90 19.23 -0.24
N SER A 81 0.71 20.43 0.34
CA SER A 81 -0.29 20.62 1.41
C SER A 81 -1.69 20.24 0.95
N SER A 82 -2.10 20.71 -0.24
CA SER A 82 -3.43 20.45 -0.79
C SER A 82 -3.66 18.96 -1.02
N MET A 83 -2.62 18.23 -1.41
CA MET A 83 -2.66 16.78 -1.53
C MET A 83 -2.90 16.09 -0.17
N PHE A 84 -2.20 16.50 0.89
CA PHE A 84 -2.47 15.99 2.24
C PHE A 84 -3.87 16.37 2.74
N ASP A 85 -4.33 17.58 2.47
CA ASP A 85 -5.68 18.03 2.85
C ASP A 85 -6.78 17.23 2.14
N SER A 86 -6.56 16.89 0.86
CA SER A 86 -7.49 16.08 0.07
C SER A 86 -7.60 14.63 0.56
N ALA A 87 -6.53 14.08 1.14
CA ALA A 87 -6.57 12.76 1.78
C ALA A 87 -7.34 12.76 3.11
N GLY A 88 -7.56 13.94 3.70
CA GLY A 88 -8.32 14.12 4.93
C GLY A 88 -7.52 13.80 6.19
N LYS A 89 -8.24 13.76 7.33
CA LYS A 89 -7.66 13.51 8.65
C LYS A 89 -8.50 12.46 9.38
N ILE A 90 -7.82 11.57 10.10
CA ILE A 90 -8.45 10.56 10.95
C ILE A 90 -7.92 10.71 12.37
N ASP A 91 -8.78 11.14 13.28
CA ASP A 91 -8.47 11.11 14.71
C ASP A 91 -8.90 9.76 15.29
N VAL A 92 -7.92 8.87 15.42
CA VAL A 92 -8.18 7.50 15.87
C VAL A 92 -8.63 7.46 17.34
N LEU A 93 -8.07 8.30 18.21
CA LEU A 93 -8.43 8.29 19.63
C LEU A 93 -9.84 8.83 19.84
N PHE A 94 -10.21 9.90 19.12
CA PHE A 94 -11.58 10.40 19.10
C PHE A 94 -12.57 9.36 18.59
N ASN A 95 -12.25 8.66 17.51
CA ASN A 95 -13.12 7.63 16.94
C ASN A 95 -13.29 6.43 17.89
N ILE A 96 -12.23 6.01 18.58
CA ILE A 96 -12.30 4.98 19.63
C ILE A 96 -13.21 5.44 20.77
N GLN A 97 -13.04 6.67 21.25
CA GLN A 97 -13.87 7.23 22.32
C GLN A 97 -15.36 7.27 21.92
N LYS A 98 -15.67 7.73 20.71
CA LYS A 98 -17.04 7.76 20.18
C LYS A 98 -17.65 6.36 20.07
N LYS A 99 -16.87 5.35 19.66
CA LYS A 99 -17.33 3.97 19.57
C LYS A 99 -17.57 3.36 20.94
N LYS A 100 -16.67 3.63 21.90
CA LYS A 100 -16.80 3.24 23.31
C LYS A 100 -18.11 3.73 23.93
N GLU A 101 -18.55 4.94 23.62
CA GLU A 101 -19.83 5.50 24.08
C GLU A 101 -21.05 4.69 23.62
N THR A 102 -20.95 3.98 22.50
CA THR A 102 -21.98 3.06 22.01
C THR A 102 -21.90 1.65 22.63
N GLY A 103 -20.92 1.40 23.50
CA GLY A 103 -20.68 0.10 24.13
C GLY A 103 -20.04 -0.95 23.21
N GLU A 104 -19.55 -0.53 22.04
CA GLU A 104 -18.94 -1.39 21.03
C GLU A 104 -17.43 -1.16 20.95
N PRO A 105 -16.61 -2.21 20.75
CA PRO A 105 -15.17 -2.05 20.56
C PRO A 105 -14.87 -1.43 19.19
N TYR A 106 -13.84 -0.60 19.11
CA TYR A 106 -13.29 -0.10 17.86
C TYR A 106 -12.34 -1.14 17.24
N ILE A 107 -12.59 -1.55 16.00
CA ILE A 107 -11.85 -2.65 15.35
C ILE A 107 -10.84 -2.08 14.37
N ILE A 108 -9.54 -2.35 14.57
CA ILE A 108 -8.44 -1.89 13.73
C ILE A 108 -7.74 -3.08 13.08
N SER A 109 -7.68 -3.10 11.74
CA SER A 109 -6.99 -4.12 10.95
C SER A 109 -5.69 -3.58 10.37
N PHE A 110 -4.56 -4.20 10.71
CA PHE A 110 -3.23 -3.80 10.24
C PHE A 110 -2.78 -4.73 9.14
N MET A 111 -2.46 -4.17 7.97
CA MET A 111 -2.01 -4.88 6.79
C MET A 111 -0.72 -4.30 6.24
N GLY A 112 -0.12 -4.95 5.25
CA GLY A 112 1.18 -4.61 4.69
C GLY A 112 2.07 -5.83 4.67
N ILE A 113 3.31 -5.69 4.23
CA ILE A 113 4.12 -6.87 3.91
C ILE A 113 5.00 -7.33 5.08
N ASN A 114 5.78 -8.39 4.89
CA ASN A 114 6.73 -8.93 5.84
C ASN A 114 7.92 -7.98 5.94
N GLY A 115 8.48 -7.82 7.14
CA GLY A 115 9.63 -6.94 7.34
C GLY A 115 9.35 -5.43 7.38
N THR A 116 8.09 -5.01 7.15
CA THR A 116 7.64 -3.59 7.30
C THR A 116 7.47 -3.15 8.75
N GLY A 117 7.60 -4.06 9.72
CA GLY A 117 7.43 -3.73 11.14
C GLY A 117 5.98 -3.69 11.63
N LYS A 118 5.04 -4.35 10.94
CA LYS A 118 3.62 -4.44 11.32
C LYS A 118 3.38 -4.92 12.76
N THR A 119 3.90 -6.10 13.13
CA THR A 119 3.76 -6.66 14.49
C THR A 119 4.29 -5.69 15.57
N THR A 120 5.46 -5.08 15.33
CA THR A 120 6.03 -4.07 16.25
C THR A 120 5.17 -2.80 16.28
N THR A 121 4.62 -2.38 15.14
CA THR A 121 3.72 -1.22 15.04
C THR A 121 2.44 -1.44 15.84
N ILE A 122 1.86 -2.64 15.79
CA ILE A 122 0.70 -3.01 16.61
C ILE A 122 1.04 -2.93 18.09
N ALA A 123 2.21 -3.42 18.51
CA ALA A 123 2.65 -3.31 19.89
C ALA A 123 2.82 -1.85 20.34
N LYS A 124 3.44 -1.00 19.50
CA LYS A 124 3.54 0.46 19.76
C LYS A 124 2.17 1.13 19.82
N PHE A 125 1.27 0.78 18.91
CA PHE A 125 -0.10 1.29 18.89
C PHE A 125 -0.87 0.87 20.14
N ALA A 126 -0.70 -0.38 20.58
CA ALA A 126 -1.29 -0.88 21.81
C ALA A 126 -0.75 -0.15 23.05
N ASN A 127 0.54 0.20 23.06
CA ASN A 127 1.11 1.07 24.08
C ASN A 127 0.50 2.48 24.05
N LEU A 128 0.36 3.09 22.87
CA LEU A 128 -0.30 4.39 22.68
C LEU A 128 -1.73 4.38 23.24
N LEU A 129 -2.51 3.34 22.97
CA LEU A 129 -3.86 3.19 23.51
C LEU A 129 -3.85 3.12 25.04
N ARG A 130 -2.93 2.34 25.61
CA ARG A 130 -2.78 2.19 27.07
C ARG A 130 -2.41 3.50 27.75
N GLU A 131 -1.47 4.26 27.18
CA GLU A 131 -1.09 5.59 27.67
C GLU A 131 -2.29 6.57 27.65
N ASN A 132 -3.19 6.40 26.68
CA ASN A 132 -4.45 7.13 26.57
C ASN A 132 -5.63 6.48 27.32
N LYS A 133 -5.35 5.50 28.19
CA LYS A 133 -6.35 4.82 29.05
C LYS A 133 -7.44 4.05 28.29
N PHE A 134 -7.14 3.62 27.06
CA PHE A 134 -7.97 2.67 26.32
C PHE A 134 -7.50 1.23 26.56
N SER A 135 -8.46 0.35 26.80
CA SER A 135 -8.26 -1.09 26.91
C SER A 135 -8.29 -1.73 25.52
N ALA A 136 -7.41 -2.72 25.29
CA ALA A 136 -7.31 -3.37 23.99
C ALA A 136 -7.12 -4.89 24.12
N VAL A 137 -7.48 -5.60 23.06
CA VAL A 137 -7.12 -7.01 22.82
C VAL A 137 -6.48 -7.14 21.45
N ILE A 138 -5.48 -8.02 21.33
CA ILE A 138 -4.79 -8.29 20.07
C ILE A 138 -5.25 -9.63 19.50
N ALA A 139 -5.59 -9.65 18.21
CA ALA A 139 -5.84 -10.86 17.44
C ALA A 139 -4.57 -11.24 16.66
N ALA A 140 -3.98 -12.39 16.95
CA ALA A 140 -2.81 -12.91 16.23
C ALA A 140 -3.26 -13.63 14.95
N ALA A 141 -3.65 -12.86 13.94
CA ALA A 141 -4.21 -13.36 12.69
C ALA A 141 -3.14 -13.72 11.63
N ASP A 142 -1.84 -13.54 11.91
CA ASP A 142 -0.74 -14.13 11.14
C ASP A 142 -0.53 -15.60 11.55
N THR A 143 -1.48 -16.46 11.15
CA THR A 143 -1.55 -17.85 11.59
C THR A 143 -0.61 -18.80 10.84
N TYR A 144 0.10 -18.31 9.80
CA TYR A 144 0.93 -19.16 8.93
C TYR A 144 2.43 -18.89 9.05
N ARG A 145 2.85 -17.69 9.46
CA ARG A 145 4.28 -17.39 9.60
C ARG A 145 4.78 -17.95 10.94
N ALA A 146 5.72 -18.89 10.87
CA ALA A 146 6.36 -19.44 12.07
C ALA A 146 6.95 -18.34 12.95
N GLY A 147 6.70 -18.40 14.25
CA GLY A 147 7.16 -17.42 15.23
C GLY A 147 6.33 -16.15 15.31
N ALA A 148 5.37 -15.91 14.40
CA ALA A 148 4.59 -14.67 14.39
C ALA A 148 3.68 -14.56 15.62
N ILE A 149 3.00 -15.66 15.97
CA ILE A 149 2.12 -15.73 17.14
C ILE A 149 2.93 -15.51 18.42
N GLU A 150 4.11 -16.14 18.56
CA GLU A 150 4.98 -15.99 19.73
C GLU A 150 5.54 -14.57 19.81
N GLN A 151 5.94 -13.98 18.69
CA GLN A 151 6.47 -12.61 18.64
C GLN A 151 5.43 -11.61 19.17
N ILE A 152 4.20 -11.63 18.65
CA ILE A 152 3.16 -10.72 19.13
C ILE A 152 2.72 -11.06 20.56
N SER A 153 2.75 -12.34 20.95
CA SER A 153 2.45 -12.77 22.33
C SER A 153 3.45 -12.22 23.34
N GLU A 154 4.73 -12.18 23.01
CA GLU A 154 5.77 -11.61 23.88
C GLU A 154 5.58 -10.11 24.07
N HIS A 155 5.24 -9.37 23.00
CA HIS A 155 4.86 -7.96 23.11
C HIS A 155 3.62 -7.76 23.98
N ALA A 156 2.57 -8.55 23.74
CA ALA A 156 1.33 -8.51 24.51
C ALA A 156 1.59 -8.77 26.01
N LYS A 157 2.42 -9.76 26.33
CA LYS A 157 2.84 -10.06 27.70
C LYS A 157 3.57 -8.89 28.36
N ARG A 158 4.55 -8.29 27.69
CA ARG A 158 5.28 -7.10 28.19
C ARG A 158 4.36 -5.90 28.41
N LEU A 159 3.32 -5.77 27.58
CA LEU A 159 2.36 -4.68 27.69
C LEU A 159 1.18 -4.98 28.63
N ASN A 160 1.10 -6.20 29.16
CA ASN A 160 -0.05 -6.73 29.91
C ASN A 160 -1.38 -6.60 29.14
N ILE A 161 -1.36 -6.99 27.86
CA ILE A 161 -2.49 -6.92 26.94
C ILE A 161 -2.95 -8.34 26.62
N LYS A 162 -4.26 -8.56 26.59
CA LYS A 162 -4.80 -9.86 26.22
C LYS A 162 -4.54 -10.14 24.74
N ILE A 163 -4.13 -11.37 24.46
CA ILE A 163 -4.02 -11.90 23.10
C ILE A 163 -5.05 -13.01 22.88
N ILE A 164 -5.63 -13.00 21.69
CA ILE A 164 -6.43 -14.09 21.12
C ILE A 164 -5.63 -14.68 19.96
N ALA A 165 -5.31 -15.96 20.10
CA ALA A 165 -4.58 -16.74 19.13
C ALA A 165 -5.22 -18.13 19.03
N GLN A 166 -5.09 -18.75 17.87
CA GLN A 166 -5.43 -20.16 17.64
C GLN A 166 -4.17 -20.91 17.19
N ASN A 167 -4.31 -22.20 16.87
CA ASN A 167 -3.18 -23.00 16.37
C ASN A 167 -2.67 -22.48 15.03
N TYR A 168 -1.41 -22.76 14.72
CA TYR A 168 -0.84 -22.55 13.39
C TYR A 168 -1.71 -23.17 12.29
N GLY A 169 -1.85 -22.45 11.18
CA GLY A 169 -2.68 -22.84 10.04
C GLY A 169 -4.18 -22.62 10.23
N SER A 170 -4.63 -22.11 11.38
CA SER A 170 -6.04 -21.76 11.61
C SER A 170 -6.48 -20.58 10.72
N ASP A 171 -7.78 -20.46 10.49
CA ASP A 171 -8.35 -19.38 9.68
C ASP A 171 -8.15 -18.01 10.35
N PRO A 172 -7.39 -17.07 9.74
CA PRO A 172 -7.16 -15.74 10.29
C PRO A 172 -8.45 -14.97 10.64
N ALA A 173 -9.50 -15.15 9.84
CA ALA A 173 -10.78 -14.49 10.06
C ALA A 173 -11.51 -15.02 11.30
N ALA A 174 -11.32 -16.29 11.65
CA ALA A 174 -11.85 -16.87 12.88
C ALA A 174 -11.16 -16.27 14.11
N VAL A 175 -9.83 -16.15 14.08
CA VAL A 175 -9.06 -15.50 15.17
C VAL A 175 -9.51 -14.06 15.38
N ALA A 176 -9.66 -13.30 14.29
CA ALA A 176 -10.16 -11.92 14.36
C ALA A 176 -11.57 -11.84 14.95
N ARG A 177 -12.48 -12.73 14.52
CA ARG A 177 -13.85 -12.80 15.05
C ARG A 177 -13.87 -13.12 16.54
N ASP A 178 -13.07 -14.08 16.99
CA ASP A 178 -12.97 -14.45 18.40
C ASP A 178 -12.47 -13.28 19.26
N ALA A 179 -11.52 -12.49 18.76
CA ALA A 179 -11.06 -11.28 19.42
C ALA A 179 -12.14 -10.21 19.56
N VAL A 180 -12.98 -10.03 18.53
CA VAL A 180 -14.13 -9.12 18.60
C VAL A 180 -15.15 -9.59 19.63
N LEU A 181 -15.49 -10.88 19.66
CA LEU A 181 -16.41 -11.45 20.65
C LEU A 181 -15.85 -11.33 22.08
N TYR A 182 -14.56 -11.57 22.25
CA TYR A 182 -13.88 -11.36 23.53
C TYR A 182 -13.95 -9.90 23.98
N ALA A 183 -13.63 -8.94 23.11
CA ALA A 183 -13.70 -7.52 23.41
C ALA A 183 -15.12 -7.08 23.81
N LYS A 184 -16.14 -7.52 23.07
CA LYS A 184 -17.55 -7.21 23.40
C LYS A 184 -17.96 -7.76 24.76
N SER A 185 -17.65 -9.03 25.04
CA SER A 185 -18.00 -9.68 26.32
C SER A 185 -17.28 -9.09 27.53
N HIS A 186 -16.05 -8.58 27.33
CA HIS A 186 -15.23 -7.98 28.39
C HIS A 186 -15.27 -6.45 28.41
N LYS A 187 -16.11 -5.83 27.55
CA LYS A 187 -16.27 -4.38 27.41
C LYS A 187 -14.92 -3.66 27.18
N LEU A 188 -14.08 -4.23 26.31
CA LEU A 188 -12.82 -3.60 25.92
C LEU A 188 -13.06 -2.54 24.85
N ASP A 189 -12.22 -1.52 24.82
CA ASP A 189 -12.40 -0.36 23.95
C ASP A 189 -11.94 -0.62 22.50
N CYS A 190 -10.94 -1.48 22.30
CA CYS A 190 -10.33 -1.68 20.99
C CYS A 190 -9.94 -3.15 20.71
N VAL A 191 -10.01 -3.55 19.43
CA VAL A 191 -9.44 -4.79 18.90
C VAL A 191 -8.36 -4.44 17.88
N LEU A 192 -7.16 -4.98 18.03
CA LEU A 192 -6.04 -4.80 17.10
C LEU A 192 -5.76 -6.12 16.37
N ILE A 193 -5.87 -6.15 15.05
CA ILE A 193 -5.71 -7.38 14.26
C ILE A 193 -4.35 -7.35 13.54
N ASP A 194 -3.46 -8.29 13.90
CA ASP A 194 -2.17 -8.50 13.23
C ASP A 194 -2.35 -9.50 12.08
N THR A 195 -2.44 -9.02 10.84
CA THR A 195 -2.58 -9.90 9.67
C THR A 195 -1.22 -10.41 9.18
N ALA A 196 -1.23 -11.47 8.36
CA ALA A 196 -0.04 -11.90 7.63
C ALA A 196 0.52 -10.79 6.70
N GLY A 197 1.79 -10.90 6.31
CA GLY A 197 2.49 -9.92 5.45
C GLY A 197 3.15 -10.47 4.17
N ARG A 198 2.75 -11.61 3.64
CA ARG A 198 3.43 -12.18 2.46
C ARG A 198 3.17 -11.36 1.18
N MET A 199 4.16 -10.58 0.71
CA MET A 199 3.95 -9.71 -0.46
C MET A 199 3.92 -10.43 -1.80
N GLN A 200 4.74 -11.47 -2.02
CA GLN A 200 5.00 -11.99 -3.36
C GLN A 200 3.71 -12.51 -4.00
N THR A 201 3.01 -11.64 -4.73
CA THR A 201 1.86 -11.87 -5.63
C THR A 201 0.81 -12.85 -5.13
N SER A 202 0.70 -13.05 -3.82
CA SER A 202 -0.17 -14.08 -3.28
C SER A 202 -1.57 -13.50 -3.22
N LYS A 203 -2.33 -13.71 -4.30
CA LYS A 203 -3.80 -13.58 -4.32
C LYS A 203 -4.41 -14.12 -3.01
N ASN A 204 -3.82 -15.21 -2.49
CA ASN A 204 -4.12 -15.81 -1.21
C ASN A 204 -4.03 -14.84 -0.01
N LEU A 205 -2.99 -14.00 0.12
CA LEU A 205 -2.93 -13.00 1.20
C LEU A 205 -4.05 -11.97 1.06
N MET A 206 -4.26 -11.44 -0.14
CA MET A 206 -5.29 -10.44 -0.38
C MET A 206 -6.69 -11.01 -0.14
N ASP A 207 -6.93 -12.26 -0.50
CA ASP A 207 -8.16 -12.99 -0.22
C ASP A 207 -8.34 -13.21 1.30
N GLN A 208 -7.28 -13.53 2.03
CA GLN A 208 -7.31 -13.65 3.49
C GLN A 208 -7.65 -12.32 4.16
N ILE A 209 -7.00 -11.22 3.78
CA ILE A 209 -7.28 -9.88 4.33
C ILE A 209 -8.70 -9.45 3.97
N SER A 210 -9.14 -9.69 2.73
CA SER A 210 -10.50 -9.42 2.29
C SER A 210 -11.53 -10.23 3.10
N LYS A 211 -11.22 -11.49 3.42
CA LYS A 211 -12.06 -12.34 4.27
C LYS A 211 -12.13 -11.80 5.70
N ILE A 212 -11.02 -11.41 6.30
CA ILE A 212 -11.00 -10.74 7.62
C ILE A 212 -11.90 -9.51 7.58
N ASN A 213 -11.71 -8.62 6.60
CA ASN A 213 -12.48 -7.39 6.47
C ASN A 213 -13.98 -7.66 6.33
N LYS A 214 -14.40 -8.69 5.59
CA LYS A 214 -15.81 -9.09 5.47
C LYS A 214 -16.38 -9.67 6.76
N VAL A 215 -15.59 -10.46 7.50
CA VAL A 215 -16.05 -11.17 8.70
C VAL A 215 -16.17 -10.25 9.91
N VAL A 216 -15.21 -9.34 10.11
CA VAL A 216 -15.19 -8.46 11.30
C VAL A 216 -15.60 -7.02 11.02
N ASN A 217 -15.67 -6.60 9.75
CA ASN A 217 -15.99 -5.24 9.33
C ASN A 217 -15.22 -4.16 10.12
N PRO A 218 -13.88 -4.06 9.95
CA PRO A 218 -13.05 -3.14 10.73
C PRO A 218 -13.51 -1.68 10.60
N ASP A 219 -13.50 -0.95 11.71
CA ASP A 219 -13.73 0.50 11.73
C ASP A 219 -12.56 1.27 11.10
N LEU A 220 -11.35 0.71 11.16
CA LEU A 220 -10.15 1.31 10.59
C LEU A 220 -9.23 0.24 9.98
N LYS A 221 -8.86 0.43 8.72
CA LYS A 221 -7.92 -0.41 7.96
C LYS A 221 -6.64 0.37 7.76
N LEU A 222 -5.52 -0.14 8.27
CA LEU A 222 -4.23 0.55 8.25
C LEU A 222 -3.20 -0.23 7.46
N PHE A 223 -2.64 0.41 6.44
CA PHE A 223 -1.45 -0.09 5.77
C PHE A 223 -0.18 0.29 6.55
N VAL A 224 0.69 -0.68 6.80
CA VAL A 224 1.99 -0.47 7.43
C VAL A 224 3.08 -0.68 6.38
N GLY A 225 3.79 0.40 6.04
CA GLY A 225 4.82 0.44 5.01
C GLY A 225 6.20 0.78 5.57
N ASP A 226 7.24 0.29 4.90
CA ASP A 226 8.63 0.62 5.23
C ASP A 226 9.07 1.87 4.46
N ALA A 227 9.39 2.97 5.16
CA ALA A 227 9.85 4.19 4.50
C ALA A 227 11.17 3.97 3.73
N LEU A 228 12.03 3.05 4.17
CA LEU A 228 13.32 2.76 3.54
C LEU A 228 13.19 1.99 2.23
N ALA A 229 12.04 1.36 1.96
CA ALA A 229 11.84 0.65 0.70
C ALA A 229 11.39 1.60 -0.45
N GLY A 230 11.15 2.88 -0.17
CA GLY A 230 10.91 3.89 -1.20
C GLY A 230 9.74 3.52 -2.12
N ASN A 231 10.02 3.48 -3.43
CA ASN A 231 9.04 3.15 -4.47
C ASN A 231 8.43 1.75 -4.34
N ASP A 232 9.12 0.79 -3.71
CA ASP A 232 8.55 -0.55 -3.45
C ASP A 232 7.37 -0.45 -2.47
N THR A 233 7.50 0.35 -1.42
CA THR A 233 6.40 0.60 -0.47
C THR A 233 5.25 1.35 -1.15
N VAL A 234 5.53 2.25 -2.09
CA VAL A 234 4.48 2.95 -2.87
C VAL A 234 3.70 1.94 -3.73
N SER A 235 4.40 1.02 -4.40
CA SER A 235 3.79 -0.04 -5.21
C SER A 235 2.93 -0.97 -4.36
N GLN A 236 3.43 -1.35 -3.18
CA GLN A 236 2.68 -2.12 -2.18
C GLN A 236 1.43 -1.38 -1.73
N ALA A 237 1.55 -0.12 -1.33
CA ALA A 237 0.42 0.67 -0.87
C ALA A 237 -0.67 0.74 -1.95
N ARG A 238 -0.30 0.93 -3.21
CA ARG A 238 -1.25 0.90 -4.33
C ARG A 238 -1.97 -0.44 -4.45
N GLU A 239 -1.22 -1.54 -4.39
CA GLU A 239 -1.80 -2.88 -4.50
C GLU A 239 -2.76 -3.16 -3.33
N PHE A 240 -2.32 -2.97 -2.08
CA PHE A 240 -3.17 -3.14 -0.90
C PHE A 240 -4.41 -2.25 -0.98
N TYR A 241 -4.27 -0.99 -1.38
CA TYR A 241 -5.40 -0.08 -1.50
C TYR A 241 -6.43 -0.55 -2.54
N ASN A 242 -5.98 -1.12 -3.67
CA ASN A 242 -6.87 -1.66 -4.68
C ASN A 242 -7.73 -2.81 -4.15
N TYR A 243 -7.17 -3.68 -3.30
CA TYR A 243 -7.89 -4.83 -2.73
C TYR A 243 -8.72 -4.48 -1.50
N THR A 244 -8.18 -3.65 -0.59
CA THR A 244 -8.74 -3.49 0.76
C THR A 244 -9.38 -2.13 0.99
N LYS A 245 -9.08 -1.15 0.13
CA LYS A 245 -9.48 0.26 0.30
C LYS A 245 -9.16 0.74 1.71
N PHE A 246 -7.92 0.54 2.14
CA PHE A 246 -7.50 0.92 3.49
C PHE A 246 -7.64 2.43 3.72
N ASP A 247 -7.92 2.81 4.97
CA ASP A 247 -8.35 4.16 5.33
C ASP A 247 -7.18 5.07 5.69
N GLY A 248 -6.04 4.50 6.08
CA GLY A 248 -4.84 5.26 6.45
C GLY A 248 -3.57 4.44 6.40
N ALA A 249 -2.42 5.12 6.42
CA ALA A 249 -1.11 4.47 6.41
C ALA A 249 -0.26 4.84 7.64
N ILE A 250 0.61 3.92 8.03
CA ILE A 250 1.69 4.11 8.99
C ILE A 250 3.00 3.81 8.27
N LEU A 251 3.94 4.74 8.34
CA LEU A 251 5.30 4.53 7.81
C LEU A 251 6.25 4.19 8.94
N THR A 252 6.98 3.09 8.80
CA THR A 252 8.00 2.66 9.78
C THR A 252 9.40 3.01 9.28
N LYS A 253 10.38 2.92 10.18
CA LYS A 253 11.79 3.21 9.92
C LYS A 253 12.02 4.62 9.35
N SER A 254 11.10 5.53 9.64
CA SER A 254 11.12 6.90 9.10
C SER A 254 12.30 7.69 9.66
N ASP A 255 12.79 7.34 10.85
CA ASP A 255 14.00 7.90 11.46
C ASP A 255 15.25 7.76 10.58
N ALA A 256 15.33 6.66 9.81
CA ALA A 256 16.43 6.36 8.91
C ALA A 256 16.16 6.78 7.45
N ASP A 257 14.98 7.32 7.13
CA ASP A 257 14.62 7.69 5.77
C ASP A 257 15.20 9.06 5.40
N ALA A 258 16.32 9.04 4.68
CA ALA A 258 16.94 10.23 4.10
C ALA A 258 16.25 10.72 2.81
N ARG A 259 15.39 9.88 2.19
CA ARG A 259 14.75 10.16 0.90
C ARG A 259 13.43 10.89 1.09
N GLY A 260 12.47 10.34 1.83
CA GLY A 260 11.22 11.01 2.18
C GLY A 260 10.12 11.03 1.11
N GLY A 261 10.41 10.59 -0.12
CA GLY A 261 9.44 10.57 -1.21
C GLY A 261 8.29 9.57 -1.00
N ALA A 262 8.47 8.54 -0.18
CA ALA A 262 7.45 7.52 0.07
C ALA A 262 6.17 8.11 0.69
N ALA A 263 6.28 9.06 1.62
CA ALA A 263 5.12 9.65 2.29
C ALA A 263 4.19 10.39 1.32
N ILE A 264 4.76 11.32 0.53
CA ILE A 264 3.98 12.09 -0.46
C ILE A 264 3.42 11.17 -1.56
N SER A 265 4.17 10.14 -1.94
CA SER A 265 3.77 9.21 -2.98
C SER A 265 2.61 8.33 -2.53
N ILE A 266 2.65 7.76 -1.33
CA ILE A 266 1.55 6.94 -0.80
C ILE A 266 0.26 7.73 -0.72
N VAL A 267 0.32 8.96 -0.20
CA VAL A 267 -0.86 9.83 -0.10
C VAL A 267 -1.42 10.11 -1.48
N LYS A 268 -0.58 10.42 -2.48
CA LYS A 268 -1.05 10.67 -3.85
C LYS A 268 -1.72 9.45 -4.48
N VAL A 269 -1.11 8.28 -4.37
CA VAL A 269 -1.55 7.07 -5.10
C VAL A 269 -2.73 6.38 -4.44
N THR A 270 -2.94 6.59 -3.14
CA THR A 270 -4.03 5.96 -2.37
C THR A 270 -5.10 6.94 -1.93
N SER A 271 -4.84 8.25 -1.95
CA SER A 271 -5.71 9.26 -1.33
C SER A 271 -6.01 8.99 0.14
N SER A 272 -5.21 8.15 0.81
CA SER A 272 -5.33 7.85 2.24
C SER A 272 -4.24 8.61 3.01
N PRO A 273 -4.57 9.18 4.18
CA PRO A 273 -3.62 9.96 4.96
C PRO A 273 -2.56 9.09 5.64
N ILE A 274 -1.39 9.68 5.90
CA ILE A 274 -0.42 9.11 6.85
C ILE A 274 -0.86 9.51 8.25
N LEU A 275 -1.06 8.53 9.14
CA LEU A 275 -1.54 8.78 10.50
C LEU A 275 -0.37 8.80 11.51
N TYR A 276 0.59 7.90 11.33
CA TYR A 276 1.71 7.75 12.27
C TYR A 276 3.03 7.45 11.55
N LEU A 277 4.13 7.83 12.20
CA LEU A 277 5.50 7.50 11.85
C LEU A 277 6.13 6.64 12.96
N GLY A 278 6.68 5.49 12.58
CA GLY A 278 7.55 4.67 13.41
C GLY A 278 8.99 5.16 13.30
N VAL A 279 9.52 5.74 14.37
CA VAL A 279 10.80 6.50 14.39
C VAL A 279 11.86 5.89 15.32
N GLY A 280 11.82 4.57 15.50
CA GLY A 280 12.71 3.86 16.43
C GLY A 280 12.22 2.47 16.78
N GLN A 281 12.77 1.85 17.81
CA GLN A 281 12.45 0.47 18.23
C GLN A 281 11.58 0.40 19.49
N GLU A 282 11.56 1.46 20.31
CA GLU A 282 10.85 1.46 21.58
C GLU A 282 9.33 1.63 21.39
N TYR A 283 8.55 1.22 22.39
CA TYR A 283 7.08 1.31 22.32
C TYR A 283 6.55 2.75 22.15
N LYS A 284 7.29 3.74 22.63
CA LYS A 284 6.99 5.18 22.51
C LYS A 284 7.39 5.80 21.17
N ASP A 285 8.06 5.04 20.30
CA ASP A 285 8.61 5.50 19.02
C ASP A 285 7.59 5.32 17.88
N LEU A 286 6.31 5.53 18.19
CA LEU A 286 5.24 5.76 17.23
C LEU A 286 4.74 7.18 17.46
N LYS A 287 4.97 8.06 16.50
CA LYS A 287 4.61 9.48 16.57
C LYS A 287 3.45 9.78 15.62
N PRO A 288 2.48 10.63 16.00
CA PRO A 288 1.48 11.09 15.05
C PRO A 288 2.18 11.81 13.89
N PHE A 289 1.67 11.62 12.68
CA PHE A 289 2.14 12.36 11.52
C PHE A 289 1.56 13.77 11.56
N ASP A 290 2.43 14.78 11.50
CA ASP A 290 2.06 16.18 11.41
C ASP A 290 2.47 16.71 10.03
N LYS A 291 1.47 17.06 9.22
CA LYS A 291 1.70 17.58 7.86
C LYS A 291 2.45 18.91 7.88
N ASP A 292 2.19 19.76 8.87
CA ASP A 292 2.71 21.13 8.92
C ASP A 292 4.18 21.07 9.31
N LEU A 293 4.52 20.23 10.30
CA LEU A 293 5.90 19.90 10.64
C LEU A 293 6.64 19.24 9.47
N PHE A 294 5.99 18.32 8.75
CA PHE A 294 6.58 17.68 7.57
C PHE A 294 6.92 18.71 6.49
N LEU A 295 5.99 19.61 6.16
CA LEU A 295 6.20 20.67 5.19
C LEU A 295 7.26 21.69 5.67
N GLU A 296 7.31 21.99 6.97
CA GLU A 296 8.37 22.82 7.55
C GLU A 296 9.75 22.16 7.41
N MET A 297 9.88 20.86 7.62
CA MET A 297 11.15 20.16 7.40
C MET A 297 11.59 20.21 5.93
N LEU A 298 10.64 20.16 4.98
CA LEU A 298 10.94 20.18 3.54
C LEU A 298 11.26 21.57 2.98
N PHE A 299 10.63 22.61 3.48
CA PHE A 299 10.74 23.97 2.92
C PHE A 299 11.34 24.99 3.90
N GLY A 300 11.56 24.64 5.17
CA GLY A 300 11.89 25.57 6.24
C GLY A 300 10.67 26.31 6.79
N SER A 301 10.85 26.95 7.94
CA SER A 301 9.86 27.83 8.58
C SER A 301 9.63 29.07 7.72
N GLN A 302 8.40 29.58 7.65
CA GLN A 302 8.13 30.93 7.13
C GLN A 302 7.85 31.88 8.29
N GLU A 303 8.52 33.03 8.29
CA GLU A 303 7.91 34.25 8.83
C GLU A 303 6.85 34.69 7.81
N ILE A 304 5.58 34.64 8.19
CA ILE A 304 4.49 35.11 7.35
C ILE A 304 4.57 36.64 7.33
N THR A 305 5.07 37.23 6.24
CA THR A 305 4.95 38.68 6.04
C THR A 305 3.58 38.98 5.40
N PRO A 306 2.84 39.99 5.91
CA PRO A 306 1.51 40.35 5.40
C PRO A 306 1.44 40.67 3.90
N ASP A 307 2.58 40.95 3.27
CA ASP A 307 2.70 41.35 1.86
C ASP A 307 2.57 40.17 0.87
N MET A 308 2.53 38.92 1.35
CA MET A 308 2.43 37.72 0.49
C MET A 308 0.99 37.35 0.07
N ILE A 309 -0.02 38.14 0.44
CA ILE A 309 -1.41 37.93 -0.02
C ILE A 309 -1.55 38.46 -1.46
N VAL A 310 -1.28 37.60 -2.43
CA VAL A 310 -1.58 37.88 -3.84
C VAL A 310 -3.09 38.04 -4.01
N HIS A 311 -3.55 39.30 -4.10
CA HIS A 311 -4.87 39.61 -4.61
C HIS A 311 -4.92 39.20 -6.08
N HIS A 312 -5.65 38.13 -6.40
CA HIS A 312 -6.07 37.88 -7.76
C HIS A 312 -6.97 39.05 -8.19
N LYS A 313 -6.43 39.97 -8.99
CA LYS A 313 -7.26 40.94 -9.71
C LYS A 313 -8.10 40.13 -10.69
N GLU A 314 -9.38 39.98 -10.37
CA GLU A 314 -10.39 39.53 -11.33
C GLU A 314 -10.31 40.42 -12.57
N LYS A 315 -10.29 39.79 -13.75
CA LYS A 315 -10.42 40.52 -15.02
C LYS A 315 -11.76 41.27 -15.02
N PRO A 316 -11.81 42.53 -15.49
CA PRO A 316 -13.07 43.24 -15.63
C PRO A 316 -14.00 42.48 -16.58
N GLN A 317 -15.16 42.05 -16.08
CA GLN A 317 -16.25 41.58 -16.92
C GLN A 317 -16.77 42.76 -17.75
N GLU A 318 -16.86 42.58 -19.06
CA GLU A 318 -17.56 43.50 -19.95
C GLU A 318 -19.02 43.63 -19.53
N LYS A 319 -19.44 44.85 -19.18
CA LYS A 319 -20.83 45.19 -18.91
C LYS A 319 -21.63 45.12 -20.22
N ILE A 320 -22.51 44.14 -20.33
CA ILE A 320 -23.61 44.19 -21.29
C ILE A 320 -24.69 45.08 -20.67
N GLU A 321 -24.86 46.30 -21.20
CA GLU A 321 -25.98 47.18 -20.89
C GLU A 321 -27.28 46.59 -21.44
N GLN A 322 -28.18 46.16 -20.55
CA GLN A 322 -29.57 45.93 -20.90
C GLN A 322 -30.35 47.24 -20.79
N LYS A 323 -30.80 47.74 -21.94
CA LYS A 323 -31.80 48.80 -22.07
C LYS A 323 -33.17 48.21 -21.73
N GLU A 324 -33.71 48.55 -20.56
CA GLU A 324 -35.15 48.39 -20.30
C GLU A 324 -35.87 49.71 -20.60
N THR A 325 -36.83 49.63 -21.51
CA THR A 325 -37.84 50.66 -21.76
C THR A 325 -39.12 50.20 -21.06
N ARG A 326 -39.62 51.03 -20.15
CA ARG A 326 -40.92 50.88 -19.49
C ARG A 326 -42.04 50.87 -20.52
N GLU A 327 -43.04 50.01 -20.31
CA GLU A 327 -44.42 50.43 -20.44
C GLU A 327 -45.33 49.70 -19.44
N GLU A 328 -46.29 50.49 -18.97
CA GLU A 328 -47.16 50.37 -17.81
C GLU A 328 -48.47 49.63 -18.12
N LYS A 329 -49.09 49.05 -17.06
CA LYS A 329 -50.54 49.01 -16.70
C LYS A 329 -51.05 47.60 -16.30
N VAL A 330 -51.45 47.39 -15.02
CA VAL A 330 -52.82 47.60 -14.43
C VAL A 330 -53.74 46.45 -14.92
N VAL A 331 -54.44 45.62 -14.14
CA VAL A 331 -54.97 45.70 -12.77
C VAL A 331 -55.72 44.38 -12.45
N GLU A 332 -55.88 44.06 -11.15
CA GLU A 332 -56.94 43.21 -10.51
C GLU A 332 -57.18 41.76 -11.00
N ASP A 333 -57.75 40.80 -10.28
CA ASP A 333 -58.14 40.54 -8.88
C ASP A 333 -58.76 39.12 -8.90
N LYS A 334 -58.85 38.50 -7.73
CA LYS A 334 -59.81 37.45 -7.31
C LYS A 334 -59.45 35.96 -7.35
N SER A 335 -59.67 35.41 -6.14
CA SER A 335 -60.32 34.12 -5.80
C SER A 335 -59.54 32.84 -6.09
N ALA A 336 -59.11 32.06 -5.08
CA ALA A 336 -59.81 31.32 -4.03
C ALA A 336 -60.24 29.90 -4.44
N GLU A 337 -59.75 28.94 -3.65
CA GLU A 337 -60.32 27.60 -3.34
C GLU A 337 -60.42 26.56 -4.49
N LYS A 338 -60.34 25.22 -4.31
CA LYS A 338 -60.00 24.24 -3.26
C LYS A 338 -60.32 22.84 -3.87
N ILE A 339 -59.85 21.75 -3.23
CA ILE A 339 -60.32 20.32 -3.35
C ILE A 339 -59.88 19.61 -4.67
N SER A 340 -59.53 18.32 -4.82
CA SER A 340 -59.66 17.02 -4.11
C SER A 340 -58.57 16.06 -4.66
N GLU A 341 -57.82 15.31 -3.84
CA GLU A 341 -58.05 13.91 -3.43
C GLU A 341 -58.21 12.81 -4.51
N THR A 342 -57.23 11.88 -4.51
CA THR A 342 -57.25 10.43 -4.79
C THR A 342 -57.68 9.86 -6.17
N LYS A 343 -56.79 9.05 -6.79
CA LYS A 343 -56.86 7.57 -6.83
C LYS A 343 -55.74 6.93 -7.68
N GLN A 344 -55.19 5.83 -7.15
CA GLN A 344 -54.38 4.81 -7.82
C GLN A 344 -55.16 4.10 -8.93
N VAL A 345 -54.49 3.64 -10.00
CA VAL A 345 -54.72 2.32 -10.65
C VAL A 345 -53.45 1.87 -11.41
N LYS A 346 -52.96 0.66 -11.13
CA LYS A 346 -52.15 -0.20 -12.04
C LYS A 346 -53.12 -1.05 -12.89
N PRO A 347 -52.68 -1.55 -14.05
CA PRO A 347 -52.82 -2.99 -14.26
C PRO A 347 -51.61 -3.67 -14.92
N SER A 348 -51.43 -4.95 -14.54
CA SER A 348 -50.58 -5.95 -15.19
C SER A 348 -51.31 -6.62 -16.36
N ILE A 349 -50.58 -7.07 -17.40
CA ILE A 349 -50.99 -8.17 -18.30
C ILE A 349 -49.76 -9.03 -18.67
N VAL A 350 -50.03 -10.33 -18.81
CA VAL A 350 -49.17 -11.53 -19.01
C VAL A 350 -49.11 -11.93 -20.50
N ALA A 351 -48.03 -12.59 -20.96
CA ALA A 351 -47.97 -13.66 -22.01
C ALA A 351 -46.51 -13.80 -22.56
N GLU A 352 -45.79 -14.89 -22.32
CA GLU A 352 -45.71 -16.17 -23.06
C GLU A 352 -44.64 -16.25 -24.18
N ALA A 353 -43.91 -17.37 -24.18
CA ALA A 353 -42.75 -17.69 -25.00
C ALA A 353 -43.11 -18.36 -26.33
N LYS A 354 -42.26 -18.21 -27.36
CA LYS A 354 -42.19 -19.11 -28.52
C LYS A 354 -40.76 -19.26 -29.06
N VAL A 355 -40.42 -20.52 -29.31
CA VAL A 355 -39.19 -21.05 -29.92
C VAL A 355 -39.28 -20.94 -31.45
N VAL A 356 -38.18 -20.59 -32.13
CA VAL A 356 -37.93 -20.90 -33.55
C VAL A 356 -36.46 -21.25 -33.76
N GLN A 357 -36.20 -22.46 -34.27
CA GLN A 357 -34.92 -22.94 -34.78
C GLN A 357 -34.72 -22.50 -36.24
N LYS A 358 -33.47 -22.29 -36.66
CA LYS A 358 -33.05 -22.37 -38.07
C LYS A 358 -31.64 -22.95 -38.15
N GLU A 359 -31.51 -24.07 -38.85
CA GLU A 359 -30.26 -24.73 -39.23
C GLU A 359 -29.61 -24.02 -40.43
N VAL A 360 -28.27 -23.95 -40.43
CA VAL A 360 -27.43 -23.76 -41.64
C VAL A 360 -26.17 -24.63 -41.48
N GLN A 361 -25.86 -25.42 -42.53
CA GLN A 361 -24.72 -26.36 -42.67
C GLN A 361 -23.39 -25.65 -43.02
N PRO A 362 -22.21 -26.35 -42.94
CA PRO A 362 -20.93 -25.73 -42.60
C PRO A 362 -20.02 -25.39 -43.80
N GLU A 363 -19.11 -24.42 -43.59
CA GLU A 363 -17.90 -24.19 -44.42
C GLU A 363 -16.63 -24.47 -43.60
N PRO A 364 -15.55 -24.98 -44.23
CA PRO A 364 -14.44 -25.63 -43.56
C PRO A 364 -13.49 -24.61 -42.93
N LYS A 365 -13.38 -24.62 -41.60
CA LYS A 365 -12.37 -23.85 -40.87
C LYS A 365 -11.32 -24.76 -40.27
N GLN A 366 -10.08 -24.37 -40.58
CA GLN A 366 -8.80 -24.89 -40.10
C GLN A 366 -8.84 -25.27 -38.63
N ILE A 367 -8.23 -26.41 -38.28
CA ILE A 367 -8.10 -26.92 -36.92
C ILE A 367 -7.08 -26.06 -36.16
N PRO A 368 -7.45 -25.36 -35.07
CA PRO A 368 -6.51 -24.97 -34.03
C PRO A 368 -6.56 -26.05 -32.93
N GLU A 369 -5.39 -26.55 -32.55
CA GLU A 369 -5.22 -27.51 -31.46
C GLU A 369 -5.97 -27.07 -30.19
N GLN A 370 -6.73 -27.99 -29.60
CA GLN A 370 -7.28 -27.82 -28.26
C GLN A 370 -6.14 -27.82 -27.24
N GLN A 371 -5.73 -26.64 -26.76
CA GLN A 371 -4.84 -26.53 -25.61
C GLN A 371 -5.68 -26.43 -24.33
N GLY A 372 -5.97 -27.58 -23.72
CA GLY A 372 -6.47 -27.64 -22.34
C GLY A 372 -5.34 -27.37 -21.32
N ASP A 373 -5.74 -27.06 -20.08
CA ASP A 373 -4.82 -26.90 -18.94
C ASP A 373 -3.88 -28.13 -18.84
N PRO A 374 -2.55 -27.95 -18.97
CA PRO A 374 -1.57 -29.03 -18.92
C PRO A 374 -1.67 -29.89 -17.65
N PHE A 375 -2.10 -29.30 -16.53
CA PHE A 375 -2.22 -29.96 -15.22
C PHE A 375 -3.62 -30.48 -14.92
N ALA A 376 -4.57 -30.39 -15.87
CA ALA A 376 -5.90 -30.94 -15.72
C ALA A 376 -5.84 -32.42 -15.29
N GLY A 377 -6.57 -32.75 -14.22
CA GLY A 377 -6.62 -34.10 -13.65
C GLY A 377 -5.48 -34.46 -12.69
N ILE A 378 -4.54 -33.57 -12.41
CA ILE A 378 -3.49 -33.74 -11.40
C ILE A 378 -3.90 -32.99 -10.13
N ALA A 379 -3.88 -33.65 -8.97
CA ALA A 379 -4.19 -32.99 -7.71
C ALA A 379 -3.10 -31.97 -7.35
N THR A 380 -3.49 -30.78 -6.87
CA THR A 380 -2.56 -29.69 -6.50
C THR A 380 -1.48 -30.15 -5.52
N ASN A 381 -1.84 -30.99 -4.54
CA ASN A 381 -0.90 -31.57 -3.56
C ASN A 381 0.17 -32.47 -4.20
N ASP A 382 -0.12 -33.14 -5.32
CA ASP A 382 0.86 -33.96 -6.03
C ASP A 382 1.84 -33.11 -6.86
N ILE A 383 1.37 -31.97 -7.37
CA ILE A 383 2.22 -30.99 -8.06
C ILE A 383 3.21 -30.36 -7.08
N GLU A 384 2.70 -29.86 -5.94
CA GLU A 384 3.51 -29.26 -4.87
C GLU A 384 4.56 -30.24 -4.33
N LYS A 385 4.15 -31.47 -3.98
CA LYS A 385 5.08 -32.50 -3.49
C LYS A 385 6.14 -32.88 -4.51
N TYR A 386 5.79 -32.97 -5.79
CA TYR A 386 6.78 -33.28 -6.82
C TYR A 386 7.77 -32.14 -7.00
N SER A 387 7.30 -30.89 -7.05
CA SER A 387 8.17 -29.71 -7.15
C SER A 387 9.12 -29.62 -5.97
N ASP A 388 8.67 -29.89 -4.74
CA ASP A 388 9.50 -29.86 -3.54
C ASP A 388 10.53 -31.02 -3.51
N LEU A 389 10.12 -32.23 -3.92
CA LEU A 389 11.00 -33.42 -3.87
C LEU A 389 12.11 -33.39 -4.93
N PHE A 390 11.86 -32.75 -6.07
CA PHE A 390 12.78 -32.74 -7.22
C PHE A 390 13.33 -31.34 -7.54
N ASP A 391 13.09 -30.36 -6.66
CA ASP A 391 13.53 -28.96 -6.80
C ASP A 391 13.20 -28.35 -8.17
N VAL A 392 11.95 -28.54 -8.62
CA VAL A 392 11.50 -28.13 -9.96
C VAL A 392 10.86 -26.76 -9.93
N THR A 393 11.44 -25.83 -10.67
CA THR A 393 10.91 -24.47 -10.85
C THR A 393 9.63 -24.45 -11.68
N PRO A 394 8.74 -23.46 -11.48
CA PRO A 394 7.55 -23.29 -12.31
C PRO A 394 7.91 -23.17 -13.80
N PRO A 395 7.12 -23.77 -14.70
CA PRO A 395 7.36 -23.69 -16.13
C PRO A 395 7.12 -22.27 -16.65
N GLU A 396 7.96 -21.79 -17.56
CA GLU A 396 7.86 -20.43 -18.11
C GLU A 396 6.94 -20.36 -19.34
N ASN A 397 6.61 -21.51 -19.93
CA ASN A 397 5.75 -21.62 -21.11
C ASN A 397 4.94 -22.93 -21.14
N ASP A 398 3.90 -22.96 -21.99
CA ASP A 398 2.96 -24.09 -22.07
C ASP A 398 3.61 -25.43 -22.45
N ASN A 399 4.71 -25.39 -23.21
CA ASN A 399 5.45 -26.60 -23.59
C ASN A 399 6.21 -27.20 -22.40
N GLU A 400 6.81 -26.36 -21.56
CA GLU A 400 7.42 -26.78 -20.30
C GLU A 400 6.36 -27.27 -19.31
N ALA A 401 5.22 -26.60 -19.24
CA ALA A 401 4.11 -27.00 -18.39
C ALA A 401 3.60 -28.40 -18.75
N ARG A 402 3.46 -28.72 -20.04
CA ARG A 402 3.08 -30.07 -20.50
C ARG A 402 4.13 -31.13 -20.15
N LYS A 403 5.42 -30.84 -20.41
CA LYS A 403 6.51 -31.76 -20.04
C LYS A 403 6.56 -32.02 -18.54
N LEU A 404 6.32 -30.99 -17.72
CA LEU A 404 6.29 -31.13 -16.27
C LEU A 404 5.06 -31.94 -15.82
N ALA A 405 3.88 -31.66 -16.38
CA ALA A 405 2.67 -32.43 -16.09
C ALA A 405 2.83 -33.92 -16.43
N ASP A 406 3.48 -34.26 -17.54
CA ASP A 406 3.74 -35.66 -17.92
C ASP A 406 4.72 -36.35 -16.96
N LYS A 407 5.75 -35.65 -16.49
CA LYS A 407 6.67 -36.15 -15.46
C LYS A 407 5.94 -36.42 -14.15
N ILE A 408 5.04 -35.52 -13.73
CA ILE A 408 4.25 -35.68 -12.51
C ILE A 408 3.27 -36.85 -12.65
N ARG A 409 2.56 -36.98 -13.77
CA ARG A 409 1.68 -38.13 -14.05
C ARG A 409 2.43 -39.45 -13.98
N LYS A 410 3.62 -39.51 -14.57
CA LYS A 410 4.48 -40.69 -14.50
C LYS A 410 4.91 -41.00 -13.07
N TRP A 411 5.35 -39.99 -12.31
CA TRP A 411 5.72 -40.14 -10.90
C TRP A 411 4.56 -40.63 -10.01
N ILE A 412 3.34 -40.14 -10.26
CA ILE A 412 2.13 -40.61 -9.59
C ILE A 412 1.86 -42.08 -9.93
N SER A 413 1.95 -42.43 -11.22
CA SER A 413 1.77 -43.80 -11.71
C SER A 413 2.81 -44.77 -11.13
N ASP A 414 4.04 -44.29 -10.91
CA ASP A 414 5.14 -45.07 -10.34
C ASP A 414 5.04 -45.19 -8.80
N GLY A 415 3.94 -44.73 -8.18
CA GLY A 415 3.70 -44.86 -6.75
C GLY A 415 4.36 -43.76 -5.90
N ARG A 416 4.69 -42.62 -6.50
CA ARG A 416 5.32 -41.46 -5.84
C ARG A 416 6.67 -41.78 -5.19
N PRO A 417 7.64 -42.38 -5.93
CA PRO A 417 8.93 -42.73 -5.38
C PRO A 417 9.71 -41.49 -4.95
N LYS A 418 10.40 -41.57 -3.80
CA LYS A 418 11.35 -40.52 -3.38
C LYS A 418 12.57 -40.51 -4.31
N PRO A 419 13.24 -39.36 -4.49
CA PRO A 419 14.53 -39.32 -5.18
C PRO A 419 15.48 -40.31 -4.51
N LYS A 420 16.20 -41.11 -5.31
CA LYS A 420 17.31 -41.88 -4.77
C LYS A 420 18.36 -40.87 -4.29
N GLU A 421 18.85 -41.02 -3.07
CA GLU A 421 20.01 -40.25 -2.59
C GLU A 421 21.19 -40.54 -3.51
N THR A 422 21.39 -39.68 -4.52
CA THR A 422 22.65 -39.61 -5.26
C THR A 422 23.62 -38.86 -4.36
N THR A 423 24.47 -39.63 -3.70
CA THR A 423 25.64 -39.21 -2.93
C THR A 423 26.48 -38.19 -3.72
N LYS A 424 26.31 -36.90 -3.37
CA LYS A 424 27.34 -35.87 -3.56
C LYS A 424 28.66 -36.23 -2.83
N GLU A 425 28.62 -37.21 -1.91
CA GLU A 425 29.81 -37.75 -1.22
C GLU A 425 30.69 -38.70 -2.07
N LEU A 426 30.28 -39.07 -3.30
CA LEU A 426 31.12 -39.85 -4.21
C LEU A 426 31.85 -38.99 -5.25
N GLU A 427 31.36 -37.80 -5.58
CA GLU A 427 32.03 -36.88 -6.51
C GLU A 427 33.20 -36.13 -5.83
N GLU A 428 33.08 -35.78 -4.54
CA GLU A 428 34.18 -35.14 -3.78
C GLU A 428 35.36 -36.08 -3.49
N LYS A 429 35.20 -37.40 -3.68
CA LYS A 429 36.29 -38.39 -3.53
C LYS A 429 37.06 -38.65 -4.83
N GLU A 430 36.51 -38.29 -5.99
CA GLU A 430 37.20 -38.44 -7.27
C GLU A 430 37.99 -37.18 -7.68
N GLU A 431 37.59 -35.98 -7.23
CA GLU A 431 38.34 -34.73 -7.52
C GLU A 431 39.59 -34.51 -6.63
N MET A 432 39.77 -35.27 -5.54
CA MET A 432 40.94 -35.15 -4.64
C MET A 432 42.12 -36.10 -4.98
N THR A 433 42.04 -36.88 -6.07
CA THR A 433 43.12 -37.82 -6.46
C THR A 433 43.91 -37.42 -7.70
N VAL A 434 43.73 -36.22 -8.24
CA VAL A 434 44.46 -35.75 -9.44
C VAL A 434 45.05 -34.35 -9.24
N SER A 435 45.90 -34.18 -8.23
CA SER A 435 46.80 -33.02 -8.19
C SER A 435 48.00 -33.24 -7.26
N GLU A 436 48.82 -34.26 -7.51
CA GLU A 436 50.18 -34.29 -6.96
C GLU A 436 51.03 -35.28 -7.77
N ASP A 437 51.46 -34.86 -8.95
CA ASP A 437 52.56 -35.53 -9.64
C ASP A 437 53.39 -34.48 -10.37
N GLU A 438 54.14 -33.67 -9.60
CA GLU A 438 55.39 -33.06 -10.05
C GLU A 438 56.13 -32.43 -8.86
N ARG A 439 57.08 -33.16 -8.25
CA ARG A 439 58.47 -32.71 -7.96
C ARG A 439 59.29 -33.74 -7.14
N PRO A 440 60.64 -33.66 -7.20
CA PRO A 440 61.51 -34.83 -7.06
C PRO A 440 62.01 -35.14 -5.62
N LYS A 441 62.27 -36.43 -5.41
CA LYS A 441 63.21 -37.14 -4.51
C LYS A 441 63.93 -36.40 -3.35
N LYS A 442 63.81 -37.08 -2.18
CA LYS A 442 64.80 -37.34 -1.09
C LYS A 442 65.13 -36.22 -0.08
N LYS A 443 64.82 -36.45 1.21
CA LYS A 443 65.72 -36.98 2.26
C LYS A 443 65.04 -37.04 3.65
N HIS A 444 65.44 -38.06 4.41
CA HIS A 444 65.11 -38.36 5.82
C HIS A 444 65.50 -37.27 6.84
N SER A 445 64.80 -37.24 7.99
CA SER A 445 65.31 -37.04 9.39
C SER A 445 64.19 -36.44 10.27
N LEU A 446 63.58 -37.20 11.21
CA LEU A 446 63.91 -37.33 12.66
C LEU A 446 63.59 -36.09 13.53
N PHE A 447 63.12 -36.39 14.76
CA PHE A 447 62.70 -35.54 15.91
C PHE A 447 61.21 -35.15 15.93
N GLY A 448 60.41 -35.37 16.98
CA GLY A 448 60.67 -35.88 18.34
C GLY A 448 59.87 -35.07 19.38
N TRP A 449 59.08 -35.77 20.22
CA TRP A 449 58.43 -35.33 21.48
C TRP A 449 57.41 -34.16 21.43
N GLY A 450 56.35 -34.11 22.23
CA GLY A 450 55.88 -34.93 23.36
C GLY A 450 55.21 -34.04 24.41
N LYS A 451 54.08 -34.53 24.99
CA LYS A 451 53.39 -34.08 26.23
C LYS A 451 52.70 -32.70 26.14
N LYS A 452 51.54 -32.45 26.77
CA LYS A 452 50.81 -33.15 27.83
C LYS A 452 49.34 -32.73 27.77
#